data_AF-A0A971UQ76-F1
#
_entry.id   AF-A0A971UQ76-F1
#
_cell.length_a   1.000
_cell.length_b   1.000
_cell.length_c   1.000
_cell.angle_alpha   90.00
_cell.angle_beta   90.00
_cell.angle_gamma   90.00
#
_symmetry.space_group_name_H-M   'P 1'
#
loop_
_entity.id
_entity.type
_entity.pdbx_description
1 polymer ?
#
loop_
_entity_poly.entity_id
_entity_poly.type
_entity_poly.pdbx_seq_one_letter_code
_entity_poly.pdbx_strand_id
1 'polypeptide(L)'
;MEGIPEAIMKAGAFIGAGLAMGFGAIGPGVGEGFAAGKACEGISRRPDQAGLLTRTMLIGQAVSESTGIYSLVIALILIYQ
;
A
#
# COMPACT_ATOMS: atom_id res chain seq x y z
N MET A 1 -18.94 22.25 28.60
CA MET A 1 -17.54 21.78 28.44
C MET A 1 -17.49 20.39 27.78
N GLU A 2 -18.51 19.99 27.02
CA GLU A 2 -18.68 18.62 26.51
C GLU A 2 -17.97 18.33 25.16
N GLY A 3 -17.38 19.33 24.49
CA GLY A 3 -16.76 19.15 23.16
C GLY A 3 -15.26 18.88 23.12
N ILE A 4 -14.53 19.11 24.22
CA ILE A 4 -13.06 18.94 24.26
C ILE A 4 -12.65 17.47 24.14
N PRO A 5 -13.28 16.52 24.86
CA PRO A 5 -12.93 15.10 24.73
C PRO A 5 -13.16 14.56 23.32
N GLU A 6 -14.23 14.99 22.65
CA GLU A 6 -14.56 14.55 21.30
C GLU A 6 -13.58 15.12 20.27
N ALA A 7 -13.16 16.39 20.43
CA ALA A 7 -12.15 17.00 19.57
C ALA A 7 -10.79 16.30 19.68
N ILE A 8 -10.38 15.91 20.89
CA ILE A 8 -9.11 15.18 21.12
C ILE A 8 -9.17 13.79 20.48
N MET A 9 -10.29 13.07 20.64
CA MET A 9 -10.52 11.77 20.02
C MET A 9 -10.42 11.85 18.48
N LYS A 10 -11.09 12.82 17.86
CA LYS A 10 -11.05 13.02 16.40
C LYS A 10 -9.65 13.39 15.91
N ALA A 11 -8.95 14.26 16.62
CA ALA A 11 -7.57 14.61 16.28
C ALA A 11 -6.64 13.38 16.34
N GLY A 12 -6.77 12.55 17.38
CA GLY A 12 -6.02 11.29 17.49
C GLY A 12 -6.33 10.32 16.35
N ALA A 13 -7.61 10.22 15.96
CA ALA A 13 -8.04 9.36 14.86
C ALA A 13 -7.47 9.81 13.50
N PHE A 14 -7.47 11.11 13.20
CA PHE A 14 -6.88 11.64 11.97
C PHE A 14 -5.36 11.45 11.89
N ILE A 15 -4.65 11.65 13.00
CA ILE A 15 -3.21 11.37 13.07
C ILE A 15 -2.97 9.87 12.88
N GLY A 16 -3.72 9.02 13.58
CA GLY A 16 -3.63 7.56 13.46
C GLY A 16 -3.88 7.08 12.03
N ALA A 17 -4.88 7.64 11.35
CA ALA A 17 -5.19 7.32 9.95
C ALA A 17 -4.03 7.69 9.00
N GLY A 18 -3.46 8.89 9.17
CA GLY A 18 -2.30 9.33 8.39
C GLY A 18 -1.08 8.44 8.60
N LEU A 19 -0.80 8.04 9.84
CA LEU A 19 0.32 7.14 10.15
C LEU A 19 0.10 5.72 9.61
N ALA A 20 -1.10 5.16 9.78
CA ALA A 20 -1.45 3.83 9.29
C ALA A 20 -1.27 3.73 7.78
N MET A 21 -1.81 4.69 7.02
CA MET A 21 -1.69 4.72 5.57
C MET A 21 -0.26 5.06 5.13
N GLY A 22 0.37 6.06 5.75
CA GLY A 22 1.71 6.52 5.41
C GLY A 22 2.75 5.40 5.51
N PHE A 23 2.81 4.71 6.65
CA PHE A 23 3.73 3.58 6.82
C PHE A 23 3.29 2.33 6.07
N GLY A 24 1.98 2.10 5.96
CA GLY A 24 1.42 0.97 5.22
C GLY A 24 1.78 0.95 3.74
N ALA A 25 1.91 2.12 3.12
CA ALA A 25 2.25 2.26 1.71
C ALA A 25 3.74 2.02 1.39
N ILE A 26 4.63 2.07 2.38
CA ILE A 26 6.08 1.96 2.14
C ILE A 26 6.45 0.56 1.65
N GLY A 27 5.91 -0.48 2.29
CA GLY A 27 6.17 -1.87 1.94
C GLY A 27 5.80 -2.20 0.49
N PRO A 28 4.53 -2.00 0.08
CA PRO A 28 4.10 -2.14 -1.30
C PRO A 28 4.90 -1.27 -2.26
N GLY A 29 5.04 0.04 -1.98
CA GLY A 29 5.72 0.95 -2.89
C GLY A 29 7.15 0.52 -3.24
N VAL A 30 7.90 0.01 -2.25
CA VAL A 30 9.26 -0.51 -2.49
C VAL A 30 9.24 -1.89 -3.14
N GLY A 31 8.40 -2.81 -2.65
CA GLY A 31 8.33 -4.18 -3.14
C GLY A 31 7.87 -4.26 -4.60
N GLU A 32 6.85 -3.49 -4.96
CA GLU A 32 6.32 -3.43 -6.31
C GLU A 32 7.29 -2.77 -7.28
N GLY A 33 7.96 -1.68 -6.87
CA GLY A 33 8.98 -1.03 -7.68
C GLY A 33 10.15 -1.96 -7.99
N PHE A 34 10.59 -2.74 -6.99
CA PHE A 34 11.63 -3.75 -7.18
C PHE A 34 11.18 -4.88 -8.12
N ALA A 35 9.98 -5.42 -7.92
CA ALA A 35 9.43 -6.48 -8.77
C ALA A 35 9.29 -6.00 -10.23
N ALA A 36 8.81 -4.78 -10.44
CA ALA A 36 8.70 -4.17 -11.76
C ALA A 36 10.06 -3.96 -12.43
N GLY A 37 11.05 -3.46 -11.69
CA GLY A 37 12.42 -3.31 -12.20
C GLY A 37 13.00 -4.65 -12.67
N LYS A 38 12.82 -5.71 -11.88
CA LYS A 38 13.27 -7.08 -12.25
C LYS A 38 12.51 -7.66 -13.43
N ALA A 39 11.22 -7.39 -13.56
CA ALA A 39 10.47 -7.78 -14.73
C ALA A 39 11.00 -7.10 -16.00
N CYS A 40 11.27 -5.80 -15.96
CA CYS A 40 11.85 -5.04 -17.07
C CYS A 40 13.24 -5.57 -17.47
N GLU A 41 14.12 -5.83 -16.50
CA GLU A 41 15.42 -6.48 -16.75
C GLU A 41 15.23 -7.84 -17.44
N GLY A 42 14.30 -8.67 -16.94
CA GLY A 42 13.99 -9.97 -17.52
C GLY A 42 13.46 -9.89 -18.95
N ILE A 43 12.53 -8.97 -19.21
CA ILE A 43 11.92 -8.73 -20.52
C ILE A 43 12.98 -8.27 -21.53
N SER A 44 13.88 -7.36 -21.13
CA SER A 44 14.95 -6.90 -22.01
C SER A 44 15.91 -8.03 -22.44
N ARG A 45 16.10 -9.04 -21.58
CA ARG A 45 16.96 -10.21 -21.87
C ARG A 45 16.24 -11.29 -22.67
N ARG A 46 14.93 -11.48 -22.46
CA ARG A 46 14.09 -12.46 -23.15
C ARG A 46 12.73 -11.86 -23.53
N PRO A 47 12.67 -11.11 -24.64
CA PRO A 47 11.43 -10.45 -25.08
C PRO A 47 10.30 -11.42 -25.40
N ASP A 48 10.64 -12.64 -25.83
CA ASP A 48 9.70 -13.74 -26.12
C ASP A 48 8.90 -14.19 -24.89
N GLN A 49 9.45 -13.99 -23.68
CA GLN A 49 8.82 -14.38 -22.42
C GLN A 49 8.07 -13.23 -21.74
N ALA A 50 7.92 -12.08 -22.39
CA ALA A 50 7.41 -10.87 -21.74
C ALA A 50 6.04 -11.06 -21.07
N GLY A 51 5.12 -11.75 -21.75
CA GLY A 51 3.78 -12.02 -21.20
C GLY A 51 3.81 -12.84 -19.89
N LEU A 52 4.71 -13.81 -19.77
CA LEU A 52 4.87 -14.61 -18.55
C LEU A 52 5.50 -13.78 -17.42
N LEU A 53 6.54 -13.01 -17.72
CA LEU A 53 7.20 -12.11 -16.77
C LEU A 53 6.22 -11.07 -16.21
N THR A 54 5.44 -10.41 -17.07
CA THR A 54 4.43 -9.43 -16.64
C THR A 54 3.35 -10.08 -15.76
N ARG A 55 2.85 -11.26 -16.11
CA ARG A 55 1.85 -11.96 -15.27
C ARG A 55 2.39 -12.30 -13.89
N THR A 56 3.59 -12.88 -13.82
CA THR A 56 4.22 -13.22 -12.55
C THR A 56 4.50 -11.97 -11.70
N MET A 57 4.96 -10.89 -12.34
CA MET A 57 5.14 -9.58 -11.68
C MET A 57 3.83 -9.07 -11.08
N LEU A 58 2.74 -9.05 -11.86
CA LEU A 58 1.44 -8.55 -11.40
C LEU A 58 0.87 -9.39 -10.24
N ILE A 59 1.08 -10.71 -10.25
CA ILE A 59 0.69 -11.58 -9.12
C ILE A 59 1.48 -11.20 -7.87
N GLY A 60 2.80 -11.01 -7.99
CA GLY A 60 3.65 -10.59 -6.88
C GLY A 60 3.26 -9.21 -6.33
N GLN A 61 2.97 -8.26 -7.22
CA GLN A 61 2.50 -6.91 -6.84
C GLN A 61 1.16 -6.98 -6.12
N ALA A 62 0.17 -7.71 -6.65
CA ALA A 62 -1.13 -7.87 -6.00
C ALA A 62 -1.04 -8.45 -4.58
N VAL A 63 -0.12 -9.40 -4.34
CA VAL A 63 0.12 -9.92 -2.98
C VAL A 63 0.81 -8.88 -2.10
N SER A 64 1.81 -8.19 -2.62
CA SER A 64 2.53 -7.13 -1.91
C SER A 64 1.57 -6.00 -1.47
N GLU A 65 0.64 -5.62 -2.34
CA GLU A 65 -0.29 -4.51 -2.14
C GLU A 65 -1.37 -4.79 -1.08
N SER A 66 -1.56 -6.06 -0.68
CA SER A 66 -2.50 -6.42 0.39
C SER A 66 -2.22 -5.68 1.70
N THR A 67 -0.95 -5.41 2.02
CA THR A 67 -0.56 -4.67 3.22
C THR A 67 -0.98 -3.19 3.15
N GLY A 68 -0.85 -2.56 1.97
CA GLY A 68 -1.34 -1.21 1.72
C GLY A 68 -2.85 -1.11 1.83
N ILE A 69 -3.57 -2.10 1.31
CA ILE A 69 -5.03 -2.19 1.41
C ILE A 69 -5.50 -2.32 2.87
N TYR A 70 -4.86 -3.16 3.69
CA TYR A 70 -5.23 -3.28 5.11
C TYR A 70 -5.00 -1.96 5.86
N SER A 71 -3.87 -1.28 5.61
CA SER A 71 -3.61 0.05 6.17
C SER A 71 -4.64 1.09 5.73
N LEU A 72 -5.06 1.06 4.46
CA LEU A 72 -6.12 1.93 3.94
C LEU A 72 -7.45 1.67 4.66
N VAL A 73 -7.83 0.41 4.85
CA VAL A 73 -9.07 0.04 5.55
C VAL A 73 -9.06 0.58 6.99
N ILE A 74 -7.95 0.41 7.71
CA ILE A 74 -7.82 0.94 9.08
C ILE A 74 -7.91 2.47 9.07
N ALA A 75 -7.25 3.16 8.14
CA ALA A 75 -7.32 4.61 8.03
C ALA A 75 -8.75 5.11 7.77
N LEU A 76 -9.50 4.44 6.90
CA LEU A 76 -10.90 4.77 6.62
C LEU A 76 -11.79 4.54 7.85
N ILE A 77 -11.61 3.43 8.56
CA ILE A 77 -12.34 3.17 9.81
C ILE A 77 -12.04 4.28 10.83
N LEU A 78 -10.77 4.68 10.99
CA LEU A 78 -10.42 5.74 11.93
C LEU A 78 -11.06 7.10 11.58
N ILE A 79 -11.19 7.42 10.30
CA ILE A 79 -11.78 8.69 9.83
C ILE A 79 -13.30 8.73 9.99
N TYR A 80 -13.98 7.59 9.83
CA TYR A 80 -15.45 7.51 9.72
C TYR A 80 -16.17 6.77 10.86
N GLN A 81 -15.43 6.32 11.90
CA GLN A 81 -16.01 5.74 13.12
C GLN A 81 -16.68 6.76 14.04
#